data_AF-A0A2S9FCX5-F1
#
_entry.id   AF-A0A2S9FCX5-F1
#
_cell.length_a   1.000
_cell.length_b   1.000
_cell.length_c   1.000
_cell.angle_alpha   90.00
_cell.angle_beta   90.00
_cell.angle_gamma   90.00
#
_symmetry.space_group_name_H-M   'P 1'
#
loop_
_entity.id
_entity.type
_entity.pdbx_description
1 polymer ?
#
loop_
_entity_poly.entity_id
_entity_poly.type
_entity_poly.pdbx_seq_one_letter_code
_entity_poly.pdbx_strand_id
1 'polypeptide(L)'
;MTDTPHDLPSPDDFRRRMAHLDREFSDARRYLSRLHADDNQALSELMVDIHHSGRAMKVLAAMAVQALDFAQLAQDRLGGDVQKWLDESVMAQDTGENERDQSELGGEA
;
A
#
# COMPACT_ATOMS: atom_id res chain seq x y z
N MET A 1 -10.04 44.00 -5.17
CA MET A 1 -10.78 42.74 -4.95
C MET A 1 -9.78 41.75 -4.40
N THR A 2 -9.80 41.54 -3.09
CA THR A 2 -8.97 40.57 -2.40
C THR A 2 -9.58 39.18 -2.61
N ASP A 3 -8.84 38.28 -3.26
CA ASP A 3 -9.17 36.86 -3.33
C ASP A 3 -9.36 36.32 -1.91
N THR A 4 -10.61 36.00 -1.57
CA THR A 4 -10.96 35.26 -0.37
C THR A 4 -10.27 33.89 -0.42
N PRO A 5 -9.58 33.46 0.66
CA PRO A 5 -8.93 32.16 0.70
C PRO A 5 -9.99 31.07 0.48
N HIS A 6 -9.76 30.25 -0.54
CA HIS A 6 -10.59 29.12 -0.92
C HIS A 6 -10.96 28.32 0.34
N ASP A 7 -12.26 28.25 0.67
CA ASP A 7 -12.76 27.50 1.81
C ASP A 7 -12.12 26.11 1.83
N LEU A 8 -11.41 25.82 2.91
CA LEU A 8 -10.84 24.49 3.14
C LEU A 8 -11.98 23.46 3.01
N PRO A 9 -11.79 22.35 2.28
CA PRO A 9 -12.84 21.37 2.06
C PRO A 9 -13.40 20.90 3.41
N SER A 10 -14.72 20.71 3.48
CA SER A 10 -15.35 20.28 4.72
C SER A 10 -14.72 18.95 5.19
N PRO A 11 -14.62 18.69 6.50
CA PRO A 11 -14.06 17.45 7.02
C PRO A 11 -14.71 16.18 6.44
N ASP A 12 -16.00 16.25 6.06
CA ASP A 12 -16.71 15.14 5.45
C ASP A 12 -16.36 14.94 3.96
N ASP A 13 -16.12 16.02 3.22
CA ASP A 13 -15.59 15.96 1.86
C ASP A 13 -14.13 15.46 1.85
N PHE A 14 -13.35 15.86 2.85
CA PHE A 14 -12.00 15.37 3.08
C PHE A 14 -12.02 13.87 3.40
N ARG A 15 -12.86 13.41 4.33
CA ARG A 15 -13.01 11.99 4.68
C ARG A 15 -13.48 11.15 3.50
N ARG A 16 -14.44 11.64 2.70
CA ARG A 16 -14.88 10.93 1.48
C ARG A 16 -13.77 10.86 0.44
N ARG A 17 -13.03 11.94 0.23
CA ARG A 17 -11.88 11.94 -0.68
C ARG A 17 -10.77 11.02 -0.18
N MET A 18 -10.52 10.98 1.13
CA MET A 18 -9.53 10.09 1.75
C MET A 18 -9.92 8.62 1.67
N ALA A 19 -11.17 8.27 1.99
CA ALA A 19 -11.68 6.91 1.84
C ALA A 19 -11.68 6.45 0.38
N HIS A 20 -11.93 7.36 -0.57
CA HIS A 20 -11.80 7.07 -2.00
C HIS A 20 -10.35 6.84 -2.39
N LEU A 21 -9.41 7.64 -1.89
CA LEU A 21 -7.97 7.44 -2.08
C LEU A 21 -7.51 6.09 -1.50
N ASP A 22 -7.95 5.73 -0.29
CA ASP A 22 -7.60 4.46 0.35
C ASP A 22 -8.05 3.24 -0.48
N ARG A 23 -9.20 3.34 -1.14
CA ARG A 23 -9.67 2.27 -2.03
C ARG A 23 -8.76 2.09 -3.25
N GLU A 24 -8.38 3.17 -3.92
CA GLU A 24 -7.49 3.08 -5.09
C GLU A 24 -6.09 2.59 -4.69
N PHE A 25 -5.58 3.03 -3.54
CA PHE A 25 -4.32 2.54 -2.99
C PHE A 25 -4.39 1.07 -2.58
N SER A 26 -5.54 0.60 -2.10
CA SER A 26 -5.76 -0.81 -1.77
C SER A 26 -5.82 -1.68 -3.04
N ASP A 27 -6.54 -1.23 -4.07
CA ASP A 27 -6.61 -1.91 -5.36
C ASP A 27 -5.24 -1.94 -6.06
N ALA A 28 -4.46 -0.85 -5.96
CA ALA A 28 -3.08 -0.80 -6.43
C ALA A 28 -2.18 -1.85 -5.75
N ARG A 29 -2.23 -1.97 -4.41
CA ARG A 29 -1.48 -2.99 -3.68
C ARG A 29 -1.92 -4.41 -4.05
N ARG A 30 -3.23 -4.64 -4.17
CA ARG A 30 -3.77 -5.94 -4.58
C ARG A 30 -3.36 -6.31 -6.01
N TYR A 31 -3.31 -5.33 -6.92
CA TYR A 31 -2.82 -5.52 -8.28
C TYR A 31 -1.35 -5.97 -8.27
N LEU A 32 -0.48 -5.22 -7.59
CA LEU A 32 0.95 -5.55 -7.50
C LEU A 32 1.21 -6.89 -6.80
N SER A 33 0.47 -7.19 -5.73
CA SER A 33 0.58 -8.46 -5.00
C SER A 33 0.20 -9.67 -5.87
N ARG A 34 -0.90 -9.59 -6.62
CA ARG A 34 -1.33 -10.68 -7.52
C ARG A 34 -0.40 -10.84 -8.71
N LEU A 35 0.09 -9.73 -9.25
CA LEU A 35 1.11 -9.73 -10.29
C LEU A 35 2.39 -10.42 -9.81
N HIS A 36 2.83 -10.13 -8.58
CA HIS A 36 4.01 -10.77 -8.00
C HIS A 36 3.82 -12.27 -7.71
N ALA A 37 2.60 -12.67 -7.33
CA ALA A 37 2.26 -14.06 -7.06
C ALA A 37 1.97 -14.91 -8.33
N ASP A 38 2.10 -14.33 -9.53
CA ASP A 38 1.73 -14.94 -10.82
C ASP A 38 0.26 -15.46 -10.87
N ASP A 39 -0.61 -14.93 -10.00
CA ASP A 39 -2.04 -15.28 -9.96
C ASP A 39 -2.81 -14.50 -11.04
N ASN A 40 -2.63 -14.94 -12.28
CA ASN A 40 -3.22 -14.32 -13.46
C ASN A 40 -4.77 -14.32 -13.43
N GLN A 41 -5.38 -15.31 -12.76
CA GLN A 41 -6.83 -15.39 -12.66
C GLN A 41 -7.36 -14.27 -11.74
N ALA A 42 -6.86 -14.19 -10.51
CA ALA A 42 -7.29 -13.16 -9.57
C ALA A 42 -6.88 -11.75 -10.04
N LEU A 43 -5.75 -11.64 -10.77
CA LEU A 43 -5.33 -10.39 -11.40
C LEU A 43 -6.35 -9.95 -12.46
N SER A 44 -6.77 -10.87 -13.34
CA SER A 44 -7.77 -10.59 -14.38
C SER A 44 -9.10 -10.16 -13.79
N GLU A 45 -9.60 -10.87 -12.77
CA GLU A 45 -10.84 -10.53 -12.08
C GLU A 45 -10.80 -9.12 -11.47
N LEU A 46 -9.67 -8.75 -10.84
CA LEU A 46 -9.47 -7.42 -10.30
C LEU A 46 -9.44 -6.34 -11.38
N MET A 47 -8.71 -6.59 -12.49
CA MET A 47 -8.63 -5.64 -13.60
C MET A 47 -10.00 -5.38 -14.21
N VAL A 48 -10.83 -6.43 -14.33
CA VAL A 48 -12.21 -6.33 -14.78
C VAL A 48 -13.03 -5.43 -13.84
N ASP A 49 -12.97 -5.61 -12.52
CA ASP A 49 -13.70 -4.75 -11.56
C ASP A 49 -13.24 -3.27 -11.59
N ILE A 50 -11.92 -3.05 -11.65
CA ILE A 50 -11.34 -1.71 -11.77
C ILE A 50 -11.78 -1.02 -13.06
N HIS A 51 -11.84 -1.76 -14.18
CA HIS A 51 -12.28 -1.24 -15.46
C HIS A 51 -13.77 -0.92 -15.46
N HIS A 52 -14.62 -1.84 -15.01
CA HIS A 52 -16.07 -1.65 -14.94
C HIS A 52 -16.46 -0.46 -14.06
N SER A 53 -15.70 -0.19 -12.99
CA SER A 53 -15.93 0.97 -12.13
C SER A 53 -15.39 2.29 -12.69
N GLY A 54 -14.70 2.28 -13.84
CA GLY A 54 -14.11 3.47 -14.46
C GLY A 54 -12.94 4.07 -13.68
N ARG A 55 -12.33 3.28 -12.78
CA ARG A 55 -11.30 3.76 -11.84
C ARG A 55 -9.87 3.46 -12.29
N ALA A 56 -9.67 2.82 -13.44
CA ALA A 56 -8.36 2.40 -13.94
C ALA A 56 -7.28 3.50 -13.85
N MET A 57 -7.58 4.71 -14.32
CA MET A 57 -6.63 5.83 -14.24
C MET A 57 -6.32 6.28 -12.80
N LYS A 58 -7.28 6.18 -11.88
CA LYS A 58 -7.09 6.53 -10.47
C LYS A 58 -6.23 5.50 -9.76
N VAL A 59 -6.45 4.21 -10.03
CA VAL A 59 -5.61 3.13 -9.50
C VAL A 59 -4.18 3.24 -10.05
N LEU A 60 -4.02 3.56 -11.34
CA LEU A 60 -2.70 3.79 -11.93
C LEU A 60 -1.98 4.98 -11.29
N ALA A 61 -2.68 6.09 -11.06
CA ALA A 61 -2.12 7.23 -10.33
C ALA A 61 -1.72 6.86 -8.90
N ALA A 62 -2.53 6.07 -8.20
CA ALA A 62 -2.21 5.57 -6.86
C ALA A 62 -0.95 4.68 -6.86
N MET A 63 -0.78 3.81 -7.86
CA MET A 63 0.47 3.04 -8.04
C MET A 63 1.68 3.94 -8.26
N ALA A 64 1.56 4.98 -9.10
CA ALA A 64 2.65 5.91 -9.36
C ALA A 64 3.08 6.68 -8.10
N VAL A 65 2.12 7.12 -7.29
CA VAL A 65 2.39 7.76 -5.99
C VAL A 65 3.12 6.79 -5.06
N GLN A 66 2.65 5.55 -4.94
CA GLN A 66 3.32 4.53 -4.12
C GLN A 66 4.77 4.26 -4.58
N ALA A 67 5.01 4.23 -5.89
CA ALA A 67 6.35 4.04 -6.44
C ALA A 67 7.28 5.23 -6.15
N LEU A 68 6.76 6.46 -6.21
CA LEU A 68 7.51 7.68 -5.88
C LEU A 68 7.84 7.74 -4.39
N ASP A 69 6.86 7.47 -3.52
CA ASP A 69 7.06 7.41 -2.06
C ASP A 69 8.10 6.34 -1.70
N PHE A 70 8.03 5.18 -2.36
CA PHE A 70 9.02 4.12 -2.20
C PHE A 70 10.42 4.57 -2.65
N ALA A 71 10.54 5.22 -3.80
CA ALA A 71 11.83 5.70 -4.31
C ALA A 71 12.47 6.75 -3.39
N GLN A 72 11.65 7.65 -2.81
CA GLN A 72 12.13 8.62 -1.83
C GLN A 72 12.58 7.95 -0.53
N LEU A 73 11.76 7.03 0.01
CA LEU A 73 12.13 6.25 1.19
C LEU A 73 13.40 5.43 0.97
N ALA A 74 13.55 4.85 -0.22
CA ALA A 74 14.74 4.10 -0.60
C ALA A 74 15.99 4.99 -0.66
N GLN A 75 15.88 6.21 -1.18
CA GLN A 75 17.00 7.15 -1.18
C GLN A 75 17.38 7.58 0.24
N ASP A 76 16.40 7.90 1.07
CA ASP A 76 16.62 8.42 2.42
C ASP A 76 17.11 7.36 3.42
N ARG A 77 16.67 6.10 3.28
CA ARG A 77 17.06 5.01 4.19
C ARG A 77 18.14 4.08 3.66
N LEU A 78 18.25 3.89 2.34
CA LEU A 78 18.98 2.74 1.75
C LEU A 78 20.24 3.14 1.00
N GLY A 79 20.49 4.44 0.81
CA GLY A 79 21.64 4.91 0.02
C GLY A 79 21.68 4.34 -1.40
N GLY A 80 20.55 3.81 -1.90
CA GLY A 80 20.43 3.16 -3.21
C GLY A 80 20.38 1.62 -3.22
N ASP A 81 20.63 0.93 -2.10
CA ASP A 81 20.60 -0.55 -2.08
C ASP A 81 19.25 -1.08 -1.59
N VAL A 82 18.27 -1.02 -2.49
CA VAL A 82 16.87 -1.42 -2.26
C VAL A 82 16.72 -2.91 -1.95
N GLN A 83 17.54 -3.75 -2.59
CA GLN A 83 17.46 -5.20 -2.45
C GLN A 83 17.85 -5.63 -1.03
N LYS A 84 18.95 -5.08 -0.51
CA LYS A 84 19.43 -5.38 0.85
C LYS A 84 18.37 -5.08 1.91
N TRP A 85 17.61 -4.00 1.73
CA TRP A 85 16.54 -3.64 2.67
C TRP A 85 15.30 -4.51 2.56
N LEU A 86 14.92 -4.93 1.35
CA LEU A 86 13.82 -5.88 1.18
C LEU A 86 14.19 -7.18 1.88
N ASP A 87 15.42 -7.66 1.71
CA ASP A 87 15.92 -8.87 2.38
C ASP A 87 15.93 -8.69 3.92
N GLU A 88 16.38 -7.54 4.44
CA GLU A 88 16.35 -7.24 5.88
C GLU A 88 14.92 -7.09 6.45
N SER A 89 13.99 -6.53 5.68
CA SER A 89 12.59 -6.32 6.09
C SER A 89 11.79 -7.62 6.12
N VAL A 90 12.05 -8.53 5.17
CA VAL A 90 11.48 -9.89 5.18
C VAL A 90 11.95 -10.65 6.43
N MET A 91 13.23 -10.54 6.77
CA MET A 91 13.77 -11.14 8.00
C MET A 91 13.12 -10.56 9.26
N ALA A 92 12.85 -9.25 9.31
CA ALA A 92 12.21 -8.61 10.46
C ALA A 92 10.73 -9.03 10.66
N GLN A 93 10.03 -9.44 9.60
CA GLN A 93 8.66 -9.96 9.68
C GLN A 93 8.64 -11.40 10.21
N ASP A 94 9.56 -12.26 9.76
CA ASP A 94 9.70 -13.63 10.25
C ASP A 94 10.06 -13.69 11.75
N THR A 95 10.85 -12.74 12.26
CA THR A 95 11.19 -12.71 13.70
C THR A 95 9.98 -12.35 14.57
N GLY A 96 9.04 -11.55 14.07
CA GLY A 96 7.85 -11.11 14.81
C GLY A 96 6.76 -12.18 14.95
N GLU A 97 6.70 -13.14 14.03
CA GLU A 97 5.81 -14.30 14.14
C GLU A 97 6.39 -15.37 15.09
N ASN A 98 7.72 -15.48 15.17
CA ASN A 98 8.39 -16.45 16.05
C ASN A 98 8.39 -16.06 17.55
N GLU A 99 8.22 -14.78 17.88
CA GLU A 99 8.16 -14.32 19.28
C GLU A 99 6.78 -14.51 19.94
N ARG A 100 5.71 -14.70 19.15
CA ARG A 100 4.36 -14.96 19.70
C ARG A 100 4.13 -16.40 20.11
N ASP A 101 4.87 -17.36 19.56
CA ASP A 101 4.71 -18.79 19.89
C ASP A 101 5.58 -19.27 21.06
N GLN A 102 6.58 -18.50 21.51
CA GLN A 102 7.46 -18.92 22.60
C GLN A 102 7.00 -18.54 24.02
N SER A 103 5.86 -17.83 24.16
CA SER A 103 5.38 -17.37 25.48
C SER A 103 4.34 -18.28 26.16
N GLU A 104 3.95 -19.42 25.58
CA GLU A 104 2.86 -20.26 26.14
C GLU A 104 3.21 -21.75 26.44
N LEU A 105 4.48 -22.12 26.56
CA LEU A 105 4.86 -23.49 26.96
C LEU A 105 5.85 -23.50 28.13
N GLY A 106 5.35 -23.11 29.31
CA GLY A 106 6.09 -23.15 30.56
C GLY A 106 5.16 -23.35 31.76
N GLY A 107 4.60 -24.55 31.90
CA GLY A 107 3.68 -24.90 32.98
C GLY A 107 3.65 -26.39 33.25
N GLU A 108 4.78 -26.97 33.65
CA GLU A 108 4.82 -28.27 34.33
C GLU A 108 5.14 -28.05 35.81
N ALA A 109 4.16 -28.35 36.68
CA ALA A 109 4.30 -28.96 38.01
C ALA A 109 2.92 -29.17 38.65
#